data_AF-A0AAN7I642-F1
#
_entry.id   AF-A0AAN7I642-F1
#
_cell.length_a   1.000
_cell.length_b   1.000
_cell.length_c   1.000
_cell.angle_alpha   90.00
_cell.angle_beta   90.00
_cell.angle_gamma   90.00
#
_symmetry.space_group_name_H-M   'P 1'
#
loop_
_entity.id
_entity.type
_entity.pdbx_description
1 polymer ?
#
loop_
_entity_poly.entity_id
_entity_poly.type
_entity_poly.pdbx_seq_one_letter_code
_entity_poly.pdbx_strand_id
1 'polypeptide(L)'
;MESREDLNSILPYLPLVMRSSTLFWPSQVVEALKAMARGPLHSRVDSGELLFLAISDLRDSLSLSNHHFAPSFPQGYALFFDELMSREESKKWFEEVVPALADLLLRFPSLLQTHYQTADIAHINGVNTGLRLLRSQEPGIVFLSQEFIGALLGCSLFCLFPVTNRGVERLPTINFDQLFASLYDNYNEKQENKIRCIIHYFERIFSHMPIGFVSFERKVLPLEHLPQCISYPKAEFWSNSVIPLCCFEVQNSGLIEDQSSEALEVDFANKFIGGGALHRGCVQEEIRFMINPELIAGMLFLPSMADNEAIEIIGAERFSSYTGYASSFHFTGDYVDKKDVDCFGRRKTRIIAIDALCSPRMRQYKQECLLREINKAFCGFFAPSKHQQYKRLFPENGCSRAQLDQNIEDPIGRSRSNLLSHDNASTSDATTEEKSVNQVIRNYEEKGCESLGHEDNNIGIVTGNWGCGAFGGDPELKTIIQWLAASQALRPFISYYSFGLDELQNLDQVTRWILSQKWTVGDLWNMLVEYSYQKYKGQTDVGFFTWLLPSLFGHDTEMLDLPNTP
;
A
#
# COMPACT_ATOMS: atom_id res chain seq x y z
N MET A 1 27.25 0.85 -13.11
CA MET A 1 26.35 0.81 -11.94
C MET A 1 26.88 1.63 -10.76
N GLU A 2 28.20 1.69 -10.55
CA GLU A 2 28.81 2.39 -9.37
C GLU A 2 28.49 3.89 -9.25
N SER A 3 28.19 4.58 -10.35
CA SER A 3 27.87 6.02 -10.35
C SER A 3 26.40 6.33 -10.06
N ARG A 4 25.57 5.31 -9.81
CA ARG A 4 24.12 5.46 -9.64
C ARG A 4 23.76 5.79 -8.20
N GLU A 5 23.26 6.99 -7.96
CA GLU A 5 22.84 7.44 -6.61
C GLU A 5 21.66 6.61 -6.07
N ASP A 6 20.72 6.23 -6.93
CA ASP A 6 19.56 5.40 -6.56
C ASP A 6 20.01 4.04 -5.99
N LEU A 7 20.84 3.29 -6.72
CA LEU A 7 21.44 2.04 -6.26
C LEU A 7 22.30 2.23 -5.03
N ASN A 8 23.17 3.26 -5.01
CA ASN A 8 24.06 3.51 -3.88
C ASN A 8 23.29 3.76 -2.57
N SER A 9 22.07 4.30 -2.65
CA SER A 9 21.22 4.51 -1.46
C SER A 9 20.72 3.21 -0.82
N ILE A 10 20.45 2.17 -1.64
CA ILE A 10 19.84 0.91 -1.18
C ILE A 10 20.86 -0.23 -1.05
N LEU A 11 21.99 -0.16 -1.75
CA LEU A 11 23.03 -1.20 -1.78
C LEU A 11 23.49 -1.67 -0.38
N PRO A 12 23.67 -0.80 0.64
CA PRO A 12 24.02 -1.25 1.99
C PRO A 12 22.99 -2.18 2.65
N TYR A 13 21.76 -2.22 2.13
CA TYR A 13 20.64 -3.02 2.61
C TYR A 13 20.34 -4.21 1.72
N LEU A 14 21.18 -4.48 0.70
CA LEU A 14 21.04 -5.63 -0.19
C LEU A 14 22.12 -6.66 0.12
N PRO A 15 21.84 -7.96 -0.07
CA PRO A 15 22.77 -9.05 0.27
C PRO A 15 23.81 -9.29 -0.84
N LEU A 16 24.21 -8.25 -1.57
CA LEU A 16 25.07 -8.35 -2.74
C LEU A 16 26.36 -7.57 -2.55
N VAL A 17 27.43 -8.04 -3.20
CA VAL A 17 28.70 -7.34 -3.25
C VAL A 17 28.86 -6.71 -4.62
N MET A 18 29.39 -5.49 -4.66
CA MET A 18 29.72 -4.78 -5.90
C MET A 18 31.22 -4.91 -6.18
N ARG A 19 31.59 -5.39 -7.37
CA ARG A 19 32.98 -5.43 -7.88
C ARG A 19 32.97 -5.05 -9.34
N SER A 20 33.82 -4.11 -9.72
CA SER A 20 33.99 -3.68 -11.12
C SER A 20 32.64 -3.34 -11.78
N SER A 21 31.81 -2.55 -11.10
CA SER A 21 30.47 -2.13 -11.55
C SER A 21 29.46 -3.27 -11.81
N THR A 22 29.71 -4.47 -11.30
CA THR A 22 28.79 -5.62 -11.38
C THR A 22 28.41 -6.10 -9.99
N LEU A 23 27.15 -6.48 -9.79
CA LEU A 23 26.65 -7.06 -8.55
C LEU A 23 26.73 -8.58 -8.61
N PHE A 24 27.16 -9.20 -7.52
CA PHE A 24 27.28 -10.66 -7.45
C PHE A 24 27.08 -11.16 -6.01
N TRP A 25 26.66 -12.42 -5.92
CA TRP A 25 26.71 -13.21 -4.70
C TRP A 25 28.15 -13.68 -4.44
N PRO A 26 28.61 -13.74 -3.18
CA PRO A 26 29.86 -14.43 -2.85
C PRO A 26 29.90 -15.86 -3.40
N SER A 27 31.08 -16.36 -3.79
CA SER A 27 31.22 -17.68 -4.41
C SER A 27 30.62 -18.82 -3.57
N GLN A 28 30.79 -18.77 -2.25
CA GLN A 28 30.25 -19.77 -1.33
C GLN A 28 28.71 -19.77 -1.33
N VAL A 29 28.10 -18.58 -1.40
CA VAL A 29 26.64 -18.41 -1.53
C VAL A 29 26.16 -19.00 -2.85
N VAL A 30 26.85 -18.71 -3.95
CA VAL A 30 26.51 -19.26 -5.28
C VAL A 30 26.53 -20.80 -5.26
N GLU A 31 27.56 -21.40 -4.71
CA GLU A 31 27.67 -22.87 -4.67
C GLU A 31 26.61 -23.52 -3.77
N ALA A 32 26.29 -22.92 -2.62
CA ALA A 32 25.21 -23.38 -1.75
C ALA A 32 23.82 -23.26 -2.42
N LEU A 33 23.54 -22.12 -3.08
CA LEU A 33 22.29 -21.95 -3.82
C LEU A 33 22.20 -22.92 -5.02
N LYS A 34 23.27 -23.14 -5.78
CA LYS A 34 23.32 -24.16 -6.84
C LYS A 34 23.12 -25.58 -6.32
N ALA A 35 23.58 -25.87 -5.10
CA ALA A 35 23.34 -27.15 -4.47
C ALA A 35 21.84 -27.32 -4.14
N MET A 36 21.22 -26.31 -3.51
CA MET A 36 19.79 -26.32 -3.18
C MET A 36 18.90 -26.34 -4.43
N ALA A 37 19.26 -25.61 -5.49
CA ALA A 37 18.54 -25.61 -6.76
C ALA A 37 18.50 -26.98 -7.45
N ARG A 38 19.43 -27.89 -7.12
CA ARG A 38 19.43 -29.28 -7.61
C ARG A 38 18.58 -30.25 -6.78
N GLY A 39 17.94 -29.76 -5.72
CA GLY A 39 17.06 -30.55 -4.86
C GLY A 39 17.75 -31.18 -3.64
N PRO A 40 16.94 -31.76 -2.74
CA PRO A 40 17.39 -32.28 -1.44
C PRO A 40 18.40 -33.43 -1.54
N LEU A 41 18.34 -34.25 -2.60
CA LEU A 41 19.34 -35.31 -2.83
C LEU A 41 20.76 -34.77 -2.98
N HIS A 42 20.91 -33.52 -3.44
CA HIS A 42 22.20 -32.88 -3.63
C HIS A 42 22.57 -31.96 -2.45
N SER A 43 21.63 -31.12 -1.99
CA SER A 43 21.87 -30.16 -0.90
C SER A 43 21.77 -30.75 0.50
N ARG A 44 21.06 -31.87 0.66
CA ARG A 44 20.62 -32.43 1.95
C ARG A 44 19.69 -31.52 2.74
N VAL A 45 19.03 -30.56 2.09
CA VAL A 45 18.06 -29.66 2.73
C VAL A 45 16.66 -30.21 2.47
N ASP A 46 16.16 -31.04 3.39
CA ASP A 46 14.85 -31.71 3.31
C ASP A 46 13.97 -31.53 4.57
N SER A 47 14.36 -30.64 5.48
CA SER A 47 13.62 -30.28 6.68
C SER A 47 13.80 -28.80 7.05
N GLY A 48 12.93 -28.29 7.92
CA GLY A 48 13.02 -26.95 8.49
C GLY A 48 14.30 -26.73 9.27
N GLU A 49 14.72 -27.71 10.07
CA GLU A 49 16.00 -27.68 10.79
C GLU A 49 17.19 -27.57 9.82
N LEU A 50 17.23 -28.38 8.77
CA LEU A 50 18.34 -28.40 7.80
C LEU A 50 18.34 -27.14 6.93
N LEU A 51 17.17 -26.58 6.60
CA LEU A 51 17.05 -25.30 5.92
C LEU A 51 17.56 -24.15 6.79
N PHE A 52 17.27 -24.16 8.10
CA PHE A 52 17.82 -23.17 9.03
C PHE A 52 19.35 -23.22 9.09
N LEU A 53 19.95 -24.43 9.12
CA LEU A 53 21.41 -24.58 9.08
C LEU A 53 22.00 -24.04 7.77
N ALA A 54 21.39 -24.37 6.63
CA ALA A 54 21.81 -23.83 5.33
C ALA A 54 21.72 -22.30 5.28
N ILE A 55 20.65 -21.71 5.83
CA ILE A 55 20.49 -20.24 5.95
C ILE A 55 21.61 -19.63 6.82
N SER A 56 21.97 -20.31 7.92
CA SER A 56 23.05 -19.85 8.81
C SER A 56 24.40 -19.83 8.07
N ASP A 57 24.73 -20.89 7.32
CA ASP A 57 25.95 -20.98 6.52
C ASP A 57 25.99 -19.93 5.39
N LEU A 58 24.84 -19.64 4.77
CA LEU A 58 24.71 -18.57 3.77
C LEU A 58 24.99 -17.20 4.38
N ARG A 59 24.46 -16.92 5.57
CA ARG A 59 24.70 -15.64 6.27
C ARG A 59 26.15 -15.49 6.71
N ASP A 60 26.78 -16.56 7.18
CA ASP A 60 28.20 -16.56 7.50
C ASP A 60 29.04 -16.22 6.26
N SER A 61 28.69 -16.80 5.10
CA SER A 61 29.31 -16.50 3.81
C SER A 61 29.12 -15.04 3.35
N LEU A 62 28.06 -14.37 3.83
CA LEU A 62 27.78 -12.95 3.61
C LEU A 62 28.41 -12.03 4.68
N SER A 63 29.19 -12.58 5.63
CA SER A 63 29.71 -11.84 6.79
C SER A 63 28.60 -11.22 7.67
N LEU A 64 27.43 -11.87 7.72
CA LEU A 64 26.28 -11.45 8.52
C LEU A 64 26.19 -12.18 9.86
N SER A 65 27.22 -12.96 10.23
CA SER A 65 27.27 -13.78 11.46
C SER A 65 27.12 -12.97 12.76
N ASN A 66 27.54 -11.71 12.75
CA ASN A 66 27.39 -10.78 13.89
C ASN A 66 25.94 -10.29 14.08
N HIS A 67 25.03 -10.62 13.16
CA HIS A 67 23.62 -10.29 13.26
C HIS A 67 22.85 -11.51 13.76
N HIS A 68 22.52 -11.48 15.05
CA HIS A 68 21.76 -12.55 15.68
C HIS A 68 20.34 -12.63 15.13
N PHE A 69 19.90 -13.85 14.84
CA PHE A 69 18.49 -14.14 14.61
C PHE A 69 17.65 -13.88 15.86
N ALA A 70 16.34 -13.76 15.68
CA ALA A 70 15.40 -13.95 16.77
C ALA A 70 15.68 -15.28 17.52
N PRO A 71 15.69 -15.31 18.87
CA PRO A 71 16.18 -16.47 19.65
C PRO A 71 15.50 -17.81 19.32
N SER A 72 14.18 -17.78 19.08
CA SER A 72 13.38 -18.98 18.80
C SER A 72 13.18 -19.28 17.31
N PHE A 73 13.92 -18.60 16.43
CA PHE A 73 13.81 -18.77 14.98
C PHE A 73 14.07 -20.22 14.52
N PRO A 74 15.15 -20.91 14.97
CA PRO A 74 15.39 -22.29 14.56
C PRO A 74 14.22 -23.22 14.92
N GLN A 75 13.69 -23.08 16.14
CA GLN A 75 12.59 -23.89 16.65
C GLN A 75 11.28 -23.56 15.92
N GLY A 76 11.05 -22.29 15.57
CA GLY A 76 9.89 -21.87 14.77
C GLY A 76 9.90 -22.43 13.36
N TYR A 77 11.07 -22.49 12.70
CA TYR A 77 11.23 -23.11 11.38
C TYR A 77 10.94 -24.61 11.43
N ALA A 78 11.59 -25.31 12.36
CA ALA A 78 11.38 -26.75 12.53
C ALA A 78 9.91 -27.06 12.86
N LEU A 79 9.32 -26.35 13.83
CA LEU A 79 7.91 -26.52 14.19
C LEU A 79 6.99 -26.38 12.97
N PHE A 80 7.16 -25.33 12.16
CA PHE A 80 6.30 -25.13 11.01
C PHE A 80 6.48 -26.20 9.93
N PHE A 81 7.72 -26.37 9.44
CA PHE A 81 7.98 -27.23 8.27
C PHE A 81 8.00 -28.73 8.60
N ASP A 82 8.38 -29.10 9.82
CA ASP A 82 8.59 -30.51 10.19
C ASP A 82 7.40 -31.09 10.97
N GLU A 83 6.61 -30.25 11.66
CA GLU A 83 5.50 -30.71 12.50
C GLU A 83 4.11 -30.21 12.07
N LEU A 84 3.95 -28.94 11.69
CA LEU A 84 2.63 -28.34 11.38
C LEU A 84 2.20 -28.49 9.92
N MET A 85 3.14 -28.57 8.99
CA MET A 85 2.87 -28.96 7.60
C MET A 85 2.61 -30.46 7.52
N SER A 86 1.66 -30.87 6.67
CA SER A 86 1.52 -32.30 6.38
C SER A 86 2.79 -32.85 5.71
N ARG A 87 3.01 -34.16 5.81
CA ARG A 87 4.21 -34.79 5.23
C ARG A 87 4.29 -34.59 3.72
N GLU A 88 3.14 -34.62 3.05
CA GLU A 88 3.02 -34.41 1.61
C GLU A 88 3.35 -32.97 1.22
N GLU A 89 2.81 -31.98 1.95
CA GLU A 89 3.11 -30.55 1.73
C GLU A 89 4.58 -30.24 2.01
N SER A 90 5.12 -30.74 3.13
CA SER A 90 6.52 -30.51 3.51
C SER A 90 7.48 -31.12 2.48
N LYS A 91 7.20 -32.35 2.03
CA LYS A 91 7.97 -32.99 0.95
C LYS A 91 7.93 -32.15 -0.33
N LYS A 92 6.74 -31.70 -0.76
CA LYS A 92 6.60 -30.84 -1.96
C LYS A 92 7.40 -29.54 -1.79
N TRP A 93 7.33 -28.92 -0.61
CA TRP A 93 8.06 -27.69 -0.32
C TRP A 93 9.57 -27.87 -0.50
N PHE A 94 10.17 -28.92 0.06
CA PHE A 94 11.61 -29.15 -0.07
C PHE A 94 12.05 -29.75 -1.41
N GLU A 95 11.21 -30.51 -2.09
CA GLU A 95 11.54 -31.12 -3.40
C GLU A 95 11.31 -30.17 -4.58
N GLU A 96 10.38 -29.21 -4.47
CA GLU A 96 9.98 -28.34 -5.58
C GLU A 96 10.22 -26.85 -5.27
N VAL A 97 9.72 -26.36 -4.13
CA VAL A 97 9.68 -24.90 -3.86
C VAL A 97 11.04 -24.35 -3.41
N VAL A 98 11.73 -25.00 -2.47
CA VAL A 98 13.07 -24.58 -2.01
C VAL A 98 14.09 -24.58 -3.16
N PRO A 99 14.13 -25.59 -4.05
CA PRO A 99 14.99 -25.56 -5.22
C PRO A 99 14.67 -24.40 -6.18
N ALA A 100 13.38 -24.14 -6.45
CA ALA A 100 12.96 -23.04 -7.30
C ALA A 100 13.29 -21.67 -6.68
N LEU A 101 13.15 -21.53 -5.36
CA LEU A 101 13.63 -20.36 -4.61
C LEU A 101 15.13 -20.15 -4.78
N ALA A 102 15.92 -21.21 -4.62
CA ALA A 102 17.37 -21.11 -4.77
C ALA A 102 17.78 -20.69 -6.20
N ASP A 103 17.10 -21.19 -7.23
CA ASP A 103 17.30 -20.76 -8.62
C ASP A 103 16.94 -19.28 -8.84
N LEU A 104 15.79 -18.84 -8.31
CA LEU A 104 15.39 -17.43 -8.36
C LEU A 104 16.41 -16.52 -7.66
N LEU A 105 16.93 -16.96 -6.50
CA LEU A 105 17.97 -16.22 -5.79
C LEU A 105 19.30 -16.19 -6.55
N LEU A 106 19.69 -17.25 -7.28
CA LEU A 106 20.85 -17.19 -8.18
C LEU A 106 20.69 -16.11 -9.26
N ARG A 107 19.46 -15.88 -9.73
CA ARG A 107 19.12 -14.83 -10.70
C ARG A 107 18.99 -13.43 -10.10
N PHE A 108 18.99 -13.28 -8.77
CA PHE A 108 18.80 -11.99 -8.09
C PHE A 108 19.74 -10.86 -8.56
N PRO A 109 21.06 -11.06 -8.75
CA PRO A 109 21.94 -9.98 -9.21
C PRO A 109 21.61 -9.53 -10.64
N SER A 110 21.28 -10.48 -11.53
CA SER A 110 20.85 -10.16 -12.90
C SER A 110 19.48 -9.47 -12.92
N LEU A 111 18.53 -9.91 -12.09
CA LEU A 111 17.21 -9.26 -11.98
C LEU A 111 17.35 -7.81 -11.53
N LEU A 112 18.22 -7.54 -10.54
CA LEU A 112 18.50 -6.19 -10.08
C LEU A 112 19.19 -5.33 -11.16
N GLN A 113 20.10 -5.92 -11.93
CA GLN A 113 20.74 -5.22 -13.05
C GLN A 113 19.72 -4.87 -14.14
N THR A 114 18.87 -5.82 -14.53
CA THR A 114 17.78 -5.61 -15.49
C THR A 114 16.80 -4.56 -14.98
N HIS A 115 16.43 -4.60 -13.70
CA HIS A 115 15.57 -3.58 -13.08
C HIS A 115 16.08 -2.16 -13.32
N TYR A 116 17.36 -1.92 -13.04
CA TYR A 116 17.96 -0.59 -13.28
C TYR A 116 18.07 -0.23 -14.77
N GLN A 117 18.29 -1.20 -15.65
CA GLN A 117 18.27 -0.96 -17.11
C GLN A 117 16.86 -0.56 -17.58
N THR A 118 15.82 -1.24 -17.10
CA THR A 118 14.43 -0.93 -17.45
C THR A 118 13.98 0.40 -16.85
N ALA A 119 14.38 0.71 -15.62
CA ALA A 119 14.04 1.98 -14.95
C ALA A 119 14.56 3.21 -15.73
N ASP A 120 15.71 3.09 -16.40
CA ASP A 120 16.28 4.14 -17.24
C ASP A 120 15.51 4.32 -18.56
N ILE A 121 14.94 3.24 -19.09
CA ILE A 121 14.17 3.27 -20.35
C ILE A 121 12.75 3.75 -20.08
N ALA A 122 12.14 3.29 -18.99
CA ALA A 122 10.79 3.63 -18.56
C ALA A 122 10.74 4.99 -17.83
N HIS A 123 11.51 5.99 -18.29
CA HIS A 123 11.47 7.36 -17.76
C HIS A 123 10.08 7.96 -17.96
N ILE A 124 9.16 7.68 -17.03
CA ILE A 124 7.84 8.31 -16.98
C ILE A 124 8.08 9.77 -16.61
N ASN A 125 8.01 10.65 -17.62
CA ASN A 125 8.12 12.11 -17.45
C ASN A 125 9.39 12.58 -16.72
N GLY A 126 10.52 11.86 -16.86
CA GLY A 126 11.79 12.22 -16.22
C GLY A 126 11.88 11.88 -14.73
N VAL A 127 10.94 11.10 -14.18
CA VAL A 127 10.97 10.63 -12.79
C VAL A 127 11.83 9.36 -12.67
N ASN A 128 12.67 9.29 -11.63
CA ASN A 128 13.42 8.08 -11.31
C ASN A 128 12.47 7.03 -10.67
N THR A 129 12.43 5.83 -11.24
CA THR A 129 11.58 4.69 -10.82
C THR A 129 12.39 3.51 -10.28
N GLY A 130 13.73 3.61 -10.29
CA GLY A 130 14.65 2.58 -9.82
C GLY A 130 14.57 2.36 -8.31
N LEU A 131 14.96 1.17 -7.87
CA LEU A 131 14.92 0.78 -6.46
C LEU A 131 15.90 1.66 -5.70
N ARG A 132 15.42 2.34 -4.65
CA ARG A 132 16.18 3.25 -3.81
C ARG A 132 15.46 3.47 -2.50
N LEU A 133 16.14 4.02 -1.51
CA LEU A 133 15.46 4.53 -0.32
C LEU A 133 14.56 5.71 -0.71
N LEU A 134 13.26 5.58 -0.46
CA LEU A 134 12.33 6.70 -0.55
C LEU A 134 12.28 7.36 0.82
N ARG A 135 13.21 8.28 1.10
CA ARG A 135 13.40 8.86 2.46
C ARG A 135 12.25 9.78 2.86
N SER A 136 12.18 10.05 4.17
CA SER A 136 11.25 11.04 4.70
C SER A 136 11.51 12.42 4.08
N GLN A 137 10.41 13.10 3.72
CA GLN A 137 10.34 14.38 3.03
C GLN A 137 10.81 14.37 1.57
N GLU A 138 11.12 13.19 1.01
CA GLU A 138 11.51 13.02 -0.39
C GLU A 138 10.39 12.29 -1.15
N PRO A 139 9.47 13.00 -1.85
CA PRO A 139 8.45 12.34 -2.64
C PRO A 139 9.09 11.57 -3.79
N GLY A 140 8.52 10.42 -4.13
CA GLY A 140 9.07 9.59 -5.20
C GLY A 140 8.37 8.26 -5.33
N ILE A 141 8.66 7.59 -6.44
CA ILE A 141 8.05 6.31 -6.82
C ILE A 141 9.12 5.29 -7.19
N VAL A 142 8.87 4.03 -6.84
CA VAL A 142 9.65 2.86 -7.25
C VAL A 142 8.73 1.88 -7.96
N PHE A 143 9.12 1.38 -9.13
CA PHE A 143 8.41 0.29 -9.83
C PHE A 143 9.21 -0.99 -9.69
N LEU A 144 8.57 -2.11 -9.35
CA LEU A 144 9.21 -3.41 -9.26
C LEU A 144 8.39 -4.41 -10.07
N SER A 145 9.05 -5.26 -10.86
CA SER A 145 8.35 -6.42 -11.43
C SER A 145 7.98 -7.40 -10.32
N GLN A 146 6.88 -8.12 -10.49
CA GLN A 146 6.44 -9.11 -9.50
C GLN A 146 7.48 -10.25 -9.35
N GLU A 147 8.17 -10.65 -10.42
CA GLU A 147 9.29 -11.58 -10.34
C GLU A 147 10.44 -11.05 -9.46
N PHE A 148 10.80 -9.77 -9.59
CA PHE A 148 11.84 -9.18 -8.77
C PHE A 148 11.40 -9.07 -7.30
N ILE A 149 10.13 -8.78 -7.04
CA ILE A 149 9.54 -8.86 -5.69
C ILE A 149 9.63 -10.29 -5.14
N GLY A 150 9.33 -11.32 -5.95
CA GLY A 150 9.51 -12.72 -5.57
C GLY A 150 10.92 -13.02 -5.08
N ALA A 151 11.95 -12.51 -5.78
CA ALA A 151 13.33 -12.68 -5.36
C ALA A 151 13.68 -11.90 -4.08
N LEU A 152 13.13 -10.68 -3.91
CA LEU A 152 13.28 -9.91 -2.67
C LEU A 152 12.66 -10.63 -1.46
N LEU A 153 11.44 -11.17 -1.61
CA LEU A 153 10.80 -11.94 -0.53
C LEU A 153 11.50 -13.28 -0.28
N GLY A 154 12.08 -13.90 -1.31
CA GLY A 154 12.97 -15.06 -1.14
C GLY A 154 14.17 -14.74 -0.26
N CYS A 155 14.80 -13.58 -0.47
CA CYS A 155 15.86 -13.08 0.42
C CYS A 155 15.34 -12.85 1.84
N SER A 156 14.11 -12.36 2.02
CA SER A 156 13.49 -12.21 3.35
C SER A 156 13.24 -13.54 4.07
N LEU A 157 12.74 -14.55 3.34
CA LEU A 157 12.50 -15.90 3.86
C LEU A 157 13.83 -16.60 4.23
N PHE A 158 14.88 -16.40 3.46
CA PHE A 158 16.20 -16.94 3.77
C PHE A 158 16.96 -16.03 4.74
N CYS A 159 16.31 -14.97 5.25
CA CYS A 159 16.87 -13.98 6.15
C CYS A 159 18.22 -13.44 5.65
N LEU A 160 18.38 -13.13 4.37
CA LEU A 160 19.67 -12.74 3.79
C LEU A 160 19.94 -11.23 3.87
N PHE A 161 18.94 -10.40 4.14
CA PHE A 161 19.14 -8.95 4.15
C PHE A 161 20.02 -8.50 5.33
N PRO A 162 21.00 -7.61 5.09
CA PRO A 162 21.69 -6.91 6.16
C PRO A 162 20.71 -6.09 7.02
N VAL A 163 20.85 -6.19 8.34
CA VAL A 163 20.01 -5.45 9.30
C VAL A 163 20.73 -4.29 9.97
N THR A 164 22.04 -4.14 9.74
CA THR A 164 22.84 -3.00 10.20
C THR A 164 22.25 -1.70 9.68
N ASN A 165 22.26 -0.65 10.51
CA ASN A 165 21.86 0.71 10.17
C ASN A 165 20.40 0.91 9.71
N ARG A 166 19.58 -0.15 9.60
CA ARG A 166 18.15 -0.02 9.28
C ARG A 166 17.42 0.88 10.28
N GLY A 167 17.79 0.80 11.56
CA GLY A 167 17.26 1.68 12.60
C GLY A 167 17.62 3.16 12.42
N VAL A 168 18.79 3.47 11.84
CA VAL A 168 19.23 4.84 11.55
C VAL A 168 18.35 5.44 10.44
N GLU A 169 18.11 4.69 9.38
CA GLU A 169 17.18 5.07 8.31
C GLU A 169 15.70 4.90 8.68
N ARG A 170 15.40 4.49 9.93
CA ARG A 170 14.04 4.21 10.41
C ARG A 170 13.24 3.28 9.49
N LEU A 171 13.90 2.24 8.98
CA LEU A 171 13.30 1.21 8.14
C LEU A 171 12.61 0.11 8.99
N PRO A 172 11.51 -0.49 8.51
CA PRO A 172 10.94 -1.68 9.12
C PRO A 172 11.89 -2.89 9.08
N THR A 173 11.57 -3.91 9.90
CA THR A 173 12.18 -5.25 9.78
C THR A 173 11.79 -5.88 8.45
N ILE A 174 12.69 -6.64 7.82
CA ILE A 174 12.46 -7.24 6.49
C ILE A 174 12.69 -8.75 6.45
N ASN A 175 13.55 -9.31 7.31
CA ASN A 175 13.77 -10.75 7.41
C ASN A 175 12.64 -11.42 8.19
N PHE A 176 12.35 -12.69 7.87
CA PHE A 176 11.20 -13.42 8.44
C PHE A 176 11.53 -14.15 9.75
N ASP A 177 12.71 -13.92 10.32
CA ASP A 177 13.16 -14.64 11.52
C ASP A 177 12.20 -14.46 12.71
N GLN A 178 11.74 -13.24 12.93
CA GLN A 178 10.80 -12.94 14.00
C GLN A 178 9.38 -13.46 13.73
N LEU A 179 8.98 -13.65 12.46
CA LEU A 179 7.68 -14.23 12.08
C LEU A 179 7.61 -15.67 12.56
N PHE A 180 8.66 -16.45 12.32
CA PHE A 180 8.73 -17.85 12.74
C PHE A 180 9.09 -18.01 14.22
N ALA A 181 9.97 -17.19 14.77
CA ALA A 181 10.24 -17.22 16.22
C ALA A 181 8.97 -16.99 17.05
N SER A 182 8.09 -16.09 16.58
CA SER A 182 6.82 -15.81 17.24
C SER A 182 5.83 -16.98 17.24
N LEU A 183 5.98 -17.94 16.31
CA LEU A 183 5.18 -19.17 16.28
C LEU A 183 5.56 -20.09 17.44
N TYR A 184 6.85 -20.17 17.77
CA TYR A 184 7.35 -21.05 18.82
C TYR A 184 7.22 -20.43 20.22
N ASP A 185 7.57 -19.15 20.39
CA ASP A 185 7.57 -18.47 21.70
C ASP A 185 6.23 -18.58 22.45
N ASN A 186 5.13 -18.52 21.71
CA ASN A 186 3.77 -18.71 22.22
C ASN A 186 2.88 -19.13 21.06
N TYR A 187 2.78 -20.44 20.84
CA TYR A 187 1.99 -20.99 19.74
C TYR A 187 0.58 -20.41 19.72
N ASN A 188 0.16 -19.97 18.54
CA ASN A 188 -1.18 -19.50 18.27
C ASN A 188 -1.52 -19.70 16.80
N GLU A 189 -2.76 -20.11 16.51
CA GLU A 189 -3.21 -20.45 15.17
C GLU A 189 -3.10 -19.28 14.20
N LYS A 190 -3.36 -18.05 14.64
CA LYS A 190 -3.21 -16.87 13.75
C LYS A 190 -1.78 -16.77 13.21
N GLN A 191 -0.75 -17.06 14.01
CA GLN A 191 0.65 -16.94 13.58
C GLN A 191 1.00 -18.02 12.56
N GLU A 192 0.51 -19.25 12.77
CA GLU A 192 0.63 -20.33 11.79
C GLU A 192 -0.05 -19.93 10.47
N ASN A 193 -1.26 -19.39 10.53
CA ASN A 193 -2.01 -18.98 9.34
C ASN A 193 -1.36 -17.81 8.58
N LYS A 194 -0.72 -16.88 9.28
CA LYS A 194 0.12 -15.85 8.65
C LYS A 194 1.25 -16.50 7.83
N ILE A 195 1.95 -17.47 8.41
CA ILE A 195 3.02 -18.20 7.72
C ILE A 195 2.44 -18.98 6.53
N ARG A 196 1.28 -19.65 6.67
CA ARG A 196 0.60 -20.35 5.57
C ARG A 196 0.33 -19.42 4.37
N CYS A 197 -0.08 -18.17 4.58
CA CYS A 197 -0.22 -17.20 3.48
C CYS A 197 1.09 -16.94 2.74
N ILE A 198 2.21 -16.81 3.45
CA ILE A 198 3.54 -16.57 2.87
C ILE A 198 4.03 -17.79 2.08
N ILE A 199 3.84 -18.98 2.63
CA ILE A 199 4.20 -20.26 1.98
C ILE A 199 3.36 -20.45 0.71
N HIS A 200 2.05 -20.22 0.79
CA HIS A 200 1.13 -20.26 -0.35
C HIS A 200 1.55 -19.29 -1.47
N TYR A 201 2.00 -18.07 -1.12
CA TYR A 201 2.54 -17.13 -2.10
C TYR A 201 3.73 -17.71 -2.88
N PHE A 202 4.70 -18.31 -2.18
CA PHE A 202 5.84 -18.91 -2.86
C PHE A 202 5.41 -20.08 -3.75
N GLU A 203 4.55 -20.98 -3.26
CA GLU A 203 3.98 -22.07 -4.07
C GLU A 203 3.30 -21.55 -5.35
N ARG A 204 2.53 -20.46 -5.24
CA ARG A 204 1.84 -19.81 -6.36
C ARG A 204 2.80 -19.25 -7.39
N ILE A 205 3.80 -18.45 -6.99
CA ILE A 205 4.72 -17.81 -7.96
C ILE A 205 5.64 -18.82 -8.67
N PHE A 206 5.94 -19.97 -8.06
CA PHE A 206 6.69 -21.03 -8.76
C PHE A 206 5.81 -21.93 -9.61
N SER A 207 4.53 -22.03 -9.30
CA SER A 207 3.55 -22.66 -10.21
C SER A 207 3.32 -21.79 -11.46
N HIS A 208 3.22 -20.47 -11.27
CA HIS A 208 3.06 -19.51 -12.36
C HIS A 208 3.64 -18.14 -11.96
N MET A 209 4.83 -17.81 -12.47
CA MET A 209 5.50 -16.55 -12.15
C MET A 209 4.70 -15.35 -12.69
N PRO A 210 4.25 -14.43 -11.83
CA PRO A 210 3.56 -13.24 -12.29
C PRO A 210 4.50 -12.30 -13.06
N ILE A 211 4.00 -11.74 -14.17
CA ILE A 211 4.76 -10.89 -15.10
C ILE A 211 4.41 -9.39 -15.00
N GLY A 212 3.55 -9.00 -14.07
CA GLY A 212 3.14 -7.61 -13.87
C GLY A 212 4.13 -6.80 -13.04
N PHE A 213 3.68 -5.61 -12.66
CA PHE A 213 4.44 -4.66 -11.85
C PHE A 213 3.67 -4.24 -10.61
N VAL A 214 4.43 -3.83 -9.59
CA VAL A 214 3.92 -3.13 -8.41
C VAL A 214 4.70 -1.84 -8.25
N SER A 215 4.00 -0.73 -8.05
CA SER A 215 4.63 0.56 -7.77
C SER A 215 4.40 0.99 -6.33
N PHE A 216 5.41 1.59 -5.72
CA PHE A 216 5.39 2.13 -4.37
C PHE A 216 5.72 3.62 -4.43
N GLU A 217 4.77 4.48 -4.08
CA GLU A 217 4.91 5.93 -4.08
C GLU A 217 4.89 6.46 -2.65
N ARG A 218 5.92 7.25 -2.29
CA ARG A 218 5.87 8.11 -1.11
C ARG A 218 5.27 9.46 -1.51
N LYS A 219 4.13 9.78 -0.92
CA LYS A 219 3.42 11.05 -1.07
C LYS A 219 3.85 11.97 0.07
N VAL A 220 4.11 13.23 -0.25
CA VAL A 220 4.54 14.24 0.72
C VAL A 220 3.76 15.53 0.46
N LEU A 221 3.08 16.04 1.48
CA LEU A 221 2.58 17.43 1.50
C LEU A 221 3.71 18.34 1.98
N PRO A 222 4.23 19.26 1.15
CA PRO A 222 5.36 20.10 1.54
C PRO A 222 5.01 20.97 2.75
N LEU A 223 5.91 21.04 3.73
CA LEU A 223 5.70 21.85 4.94
C LEU A 223 5.83 23.35 4.66
N GLU A 224 6.66 23.70 3.68
CA GLU A 224 6.83 25.06 3.18
C GLU A 224 5.84 25.35 2.06
N HIS A 225 5.46 26.62 1.95
CA HIS A 225 4.56 27.05 0.88
C HIS A 225 5.29 27.03 -0.46
N LEU A 226 4.78 26.21 -1.39
CA LEU A 226 5.34 26.05 -2.73
C LEU A 226 4.22 26.35 -3.75
N PRO A 227 4.39 27.32 -4.67
CA PRO A 227 3.33 27.74 -5.62
C PRO A 227 2.83 26.64 -6.58
N GLN A 228 3.54 25.52 -6.63
CA GLN A 228 3.30 24.43 -7.56
C GLN A 228 2.65 23.20 -6.92
N CYS A 229 2.36 23.20 -5.63
CA CYS A 229 1.74 22.07 -4.93
C CYS A 229 0.96 22.52 -3.70
N ILE A 230 0.08 21.66 -3.18
CA ILE A 230 -0.65 21.94 -1.95
C ILE A 230 0.30 21.68 -0.77
N SER A 231 0.68 22.74 -0.06
CA SER A 231 1.44 22.63 1.18
C SER A 231 0.59 22.07 2.32
N TYR A 232 1.23 21.56 3.37
CA TYR A 232 0.60 21.01 4.55
C TYR A 232 -0.46 21.98 5.13
N PRO A 233 -1.76 21.64 5.08
CA PRO A 233 -2.81 22.59 5.39
C PRO A 233 -2.83 23.07 6.85
N LYS A 234 -3.21 24.32 7.06
CA LYS A 234 -3.45 24.92 8.39
C LYS A 234 -4.96 24.96 8.70
N ALA A 235 -5.32 25.34 9.93
CA ALA A 235 -6.72 25.42 10.36
C ALA A 235 -7.62 26.24 9.41
N GLU A 236 -7.13 27.39 8.95
CA GLU A 236 -7.88 28.30 8.06
C GLU A 236 -8.19 27.67 6.69
N PHE A 237 -7.34 26.77 6.20
CA PHE A 237 -7.59 26.05 4.95
C PHE A 237 -8.85 25.19 5.05
N TRP A 238 -9.03 24.52 6.19
CA TRP A 238 -10.19 23.68 6.45
C TRP A 238 -11.42 24.52 6.78
N SER A 239 -11.31 25.48 7.70
CA SER A 239 -12.45 26.29 8.16
C SER A 239 -13.09 27.13 7.06
N ASN A 240 -12.30 27.57 6.08
CA ASN A 240 -12.75 28.45 4.98
C ASN A 240 -13.05 27.67 3.70
N SER A 241 -12.99 26.34 3.71
CA SER A 241 -13.23 25.54 2.51
C SER A 241 -14.69 25.61 2.08
N VAL A 242 -14.90 25.97 0.82
CA VAL A 242 -16.23 26.03 0.18
C VAL A 242 -16.56 24.77 -0.62
N ILE A 243 -15.74 23.72 -0.50
CA ILE A 243 -15.93 22.46 -1.24
C ILE A 243 -17.17 21.74 -0.69
N PRO A 244 -18.11 21.29 -1.54
CA PRO A 244 -19.23 20.47 -1.09
C PRO A 244 -18.75 19.10 -0.61
N LEU A 245 -19.45 18.52 0.36
CA LEU A 245 -19.18 17.16 0.81
C LEU A 245 -19.46 16.15 -0.32
N CYS A 246 -18.56 15.18 -0.52
CA CYS A 246 -18.75 14.12 -1.50
C CYS A 246 -19.78 13.08 -1.02
N CYS A 247 -20.20 12.19 -1.93
CA CYS A 247 -21.13 11.11 -1.58
C CYS A 247 -20.54 10.22 -0.47
N PHE A 248 -21.37 9.82 0.49
CA PHE A 248 -20.98 8.95 1.59
C PHE A 248 -21.86 7.70 1.59
N GLU A 249 -21.24 6.53 1.43
CA GLU A 249 -21.90 5.23 1.41
C GLU A 249 -21.52 4.43 2.65
N VAL A 250 -22.51 3.97 3.41
CA VAL A 250 -22.28 3.16 4.63
C VAL A 250 -22.40 1.68 4.30
N GLN A 251 -21.37 0.89 4.62
CA GLN A 251 -21.36 -0.56 4.50
C GLN A 251 -21.29 -1.18 5.90
N ASN A 252 -22.32 -1.91 6.31
CA ASN A 252 -22.35 -2.56 7.63
C ASN A 252 -21.63 -3.92 7.66
N SER A 253 -21.33 -4.48 6.49
CA SER A 253 -20.67 -5.77 6.32
C SER A 253 -19.80 -5.77 5.07
N GLY A 254 -18.88 -6.73 4.98
CA GLY A 254 -17.91 -6.85 3.89
C GLY A 254 -16.53 -6.33 4.28
N LEU A 255 -15.60 -6.34 3.33
CA LEU A 255 -14.18 -6.04 3.54
C LEU A 255 -13.71 -4.99 2.55
N ILE A 256 -12.69 -4.21 2.92
CA ILE A 256 -12.10 -3.17 2.08
C ILE A 256 -11.48 -3.80 0.81
N GLU A 257 -10.78 -4.93 0.98
CA GLU A 257 -10.12 -5.69 -0.09
C GLU A 257 -11.07 -6.40 -1.06
N ASP A 258 -12.34 -6.55 -0.69
CA ASP A 258 -13.37 -7.22 -1.51
C ASP A 258 -14.10 -6.22 -2.44
N GLN A 259 -13.69 -4.95 -2.47
CA GLN A 259 -14.25 -3.97 -3.39
C GLN A 259 -14.10 -4.42 -4.85
N SER A 260 -15.23 -4.47 -5.55
CA SER A 260 -15.30 -4.91 -6.96
C SER A 260 -14.93 -3.82 -7.97
N SER A 261 -15.21 -2.55 -7.66
CA SER A 261 -14.84 -1.40 -8.48
C SER A 261 -13.47 -0.85 -8.08
N GLU A 262 -12.71 -0.30 -9.03
CA GLU A 262 -11.45 0.39 -8.73
C GLU A 262 -11.70 1.56 -7.75
N ALA A 263 -11.01 1.54 -6.62
CA ALA A 263 -11.07 2.56 -5.57
C ALA A 263 -9.73 2.64 -4.85
N LEU A 264 -9.49 3.70 -4.08
CA LEU A 264 -8.41 3.71 -3.10
C LEU A 264 -8.81 2.92 -1.86
N GLU A 265 -8.18 1.77 -1.67
CA GLU A 265 -8.38 0.87 -0.54
C GLU A 265 -7.46 1.30 0.61
N VAL A 266 -8.03 1.77 1.71
CA VAL A 266 -7.24 2.32 2.82
C VAL A 266 -6.61 1.20 3.66
N ASP A 267 -5.29 1.27 3.83
CA ASP A 267 -4.53 0.49 4.81
C ASP A 267 -4.39 1.31 6.10
N PHE A 268 -4.84 0.74 7.21
CA PHE A 268 -4.82 1.35 8.55
C PHE A 268 -3.44 1.19 9.17
N ALA A 269 -2.48 1.83 8.51
CA ALA A 269 -1.07 1.54 8.67
C ALA A 269 -0.50 1.95 10.03
N ASN A 270 0.59 1.30 10.41
CA ASN A 270 1.57 1.89 11.29
C ASN A 270 2.44 2.90 10.52
N LYS A 271 3.02 3.90 11.21
CA LYS A 271 3.97 4.81 10.58
C LYS A 271 5.18 4.09 9.98
N PHE A 272 5.53 2.90 10.48
CA PHE A 272 6.40 1.95 9.82
C PHE A 272 5.53 0.98 9.03
N ILE A 273 5.50 1.12 7.71
CA ILE A 273 4.62 0.34 6.83
C ILE A 273 4.78 -1.17 7.07
N GLY A 274 3.65 -1.88 7.11
CA GLY A 274 3.56 -3.29 7.43
C GLY A 274 3.48 -3.59 8.93
N GLY A 275 3.69 -2.60 9.82
CA GLY A 275 3.47 -2.73 11.25
C GLY A 275 4.06 -4.01 11.87
N GLY A 276 3.20 -4.86 12.42
CA GLY A 276 3.54 -6.15 13.00
C GLY A 276 3.48 -7.34 12.04
N ALA A 277 3.46 -7.13 10.72
CA ALA A 277 3.23 -8.17 9.71
C ALA A 277 4.26 -9.31 9.80
N LEU A 278 5.53 -8.98 10.04
CA LEU A 278 6.60 -9.96 10.25
C LEU A 278 6.83 -10.31 11.75
N HIS A 279 5.88 -9.95 12.60
CA HIS A 279 5.86 -10.21 14.05
C HIS A 279 4.51 -10.85 14.45
N ARG A 280 3.94 -10.44 15.59
CA ARG A 280 2.70 -10.95 16.18
C ARG A 280 1.44 -10.17 15.77
N GLY A 281 1.58 -9.05 15.07
CA GLY A 281 0.46 -8.23 14.60
C GLY A 281 -0.42 -9.02 13.64
N CYS A 282 -1.73 -8.84 13.71
CA CYS A 282 -2.70 -9.57 12.89
C CYS A 282 -4.04 -8.82 12.84
N VAL A 283 -4.00 -7.50 12.77
CA VAL A 283 -5.19 -6.68 12.53
C VAL A 283 -5.22 -6.30 11.04
N GLN A 284 -5.96 -5.26 10.67
CA GLN A 284 -6.22 -4.92 9.26
C GLN A 284 -4.95 -4.78 8.39
N GLU A 285 -3.94 -4.01 8.81
CA GLU A 285 -2.68 -3.85 8.07
C GLU A 285 -1.97 -5.19 7.89
N GLU A 286 -1.74 -5.94 8.98
CA GLU A 286 -0.97 -7.18 8.88
C GLU A 286 -1.70 -8.26 8.08
N ILE A 287 -3.03 -8.35 8.20
CA ILE A 287 -3.84 -9.27 7.39
C ILE A 287 -3.66 -8.92 5.91
N ARG A 288 -3.73 -7.63 5.56
CA ARG A 288 -3.53 -7.17 4.18
C ARG A 288 -2.16 -7.57 3.63
N PHE A 289 -1.10 -7.42 4.44
CA PHE A 289 0.25 -7.83 4.07
C PHE A 289 0.42 -9.34 3.93
N MET A 290 -0.39 -10.16 4.61
CA MET A 290 -0.35 -11.61 4.43
C MET A 290 -1.11 -12.06 3.18
N ILE A 291 -2.26 -11.46 2.87
CA ILE A 291 -3.02 -11.85 1.67
C ILE A 291 -2.47 -11.24 0.38
N ASN A 292 -1.73 -10.13 0.49
CA ASN A 292 -0.96 -9.50 -0.58
C ASN A 292 0.55 -9.42 -0.22
N PRO A 293 1.31 -10.54 -0.20
CA PRO A 293 2.69 -10.55 0.30
C PRO A 293 3.65 -9.60 -0.43
N GLU A 294 3.35 -9.22 -1.67
CA GLU A 294 4.14 -8.26 -2.44
C GLU A 294 4.29 -6.89 -1.74
N LEU A 295 3.36 -6.52 -0.85
CA LEU A 295 3.45 -5.30 -0.02
C LEU A 295 4.68 -5.30 0.89
N ILE A 296 5.15 -6.48 1.32
CA ILE A 296 6.33 -6.64 2.19
C ILE A 296 7.59 -6.10 1.50
N ALA A 297 7.66 -6.10 0.16
CA ALA A 297 8.81 -5.53 -0.54
C ALA A 297 9.03 -4.05 -0.21
N GLY A 298 7.96 -3.29 0.05
CA GLY A 298 8.03 -1.90 0.48
C GLY A 298 8.79 -1.72 1.80
N MET A 299 8.70 -2.69 2.70
CA MET A 299 9.39 -2.67 4.00
C MET A 299 10.92 -2.63 3.85
N LEU A 300 11.47 -3.03 2.70
CA LEU A 300 12.90 -2.98 2.44
C LEU A 300 13.43 -1.55 2.31
N PHE A 301 12.67 -0.64 1.70
CA PHE A 301 13.15 0.65 1.22
C PHE A 301 12.27 1.88 1.56
N LEU A 302 11.19 1.68 2.32
CA LEU A 302 10.32 2.76 2.81
C LEU A 302 10.57 3.03 4.32
N PRO A 303 11.37 4.04 4.68
CA PRO A 303 11.45 4.58 6.04
C PRO A 303 10.10 4.97 6.63
N SER A 304 10.04 5.12 7.96
CA SER A 304 8.82 5.58 8.63
C SER A 304 8.25 6.88 8.06
N MET A 305 6.93 6.93 7.92
CA MET A 305 6.16 8.13 7.56
C MET A 305 6.21 9.20 8.66
N ALA A 306 6.33 10.45 8.25
CA ALA A 306 6.05 11.66 9.02
C ALA A 306 4.57 12.06 8.89
N ASP A 307 4.12 13.04 9.68
CA ASP A 307 2.71 13.44 9.73
C ASP A 307 2.15 13.97 8.39
N ASN A 308 3.02 14.47 7.51
CA ASN A 308 2.68 15.03 6.20
C ASN A 308 2.87 14.03 5.03
N GLU A 309 3.02 12.74 5.33
CA GLU A 309 3.34 11.72 4.33
C GLU A 309 2.31 10.60 4.25
N ALA A 310 2.22 9.93 3.12
CA ALA A 310 1.46 8.70 2.93
C ALA A 310 2.19 7.79 1.94
N ILE A 311 1.81 6.50 1.88
CA ILE A 311 2.40 5.55 0.94
C ILE A 311 1.29 4.94 0.07
N GLU A 312 1.38 5.12 -1.24
CA GLU A 312 0.46 4.52 -2.21
C GLU A 312 1.13 3.33 -2.90
N ILE A 313 0.45 2.19 -2.93
CA ILE A 313 0.93 0.95 -3.54
C ILE A 313 -0.10 0.50 -4.58
N ILE A 314 0.34 0.37 -5.83
CA ILE A 314 -0.53 -0.02 -6.95
C ILE A 314 0.04 -1.26 -7.61
N GLY A 315 -0.80 -2.27 -7.85
CA GLY A 315 -0.43 -3.47 -8.60
C GLY A 315 -0.33 -4.75 -7.80
N ALA A 316 -0.38 -4.67 -6.48
CA ALA A 316 -0.24 -5.85 -5.62
C ALA A 316 -1.37 -6.86 -5.85
N GLU A 317 -0.99 -8.11 -6.10
CA GLU A 317 -1.91 -9.25 -6.26
C GLU A 317 -2.33 -9.82 -4.92
N ARG A 318 -3.60 -10.21 -4.79
CA ARG A 318 -4.06 -11.02 -3.66
C ARG A 318 -3.86 -12.50 -3.97
N PHE A 319 -3.13 -13.20 -3.12
CA PHE A 319 -2.81 -14.63 -3.30
C PHE A 319 -3.63 -15.54 -2.40
N SER A 320 -4.10 -15.03 -1.27
CA SER A 320 -4.71 -15.84 -0.22
C SER A 320 -6.13 -15.41 0.13
N SER A 321 -6.99 -16.40 0.30
CA SER A 321 -8.31 -16.28 0.93
C SER A 321 -8.16 -16.45 2.44
N TYR A 322 -9.03 -15.80 3.22
CA TYR A 322 -9.00 -15.90 4.67
C TYR A 322 -10.39 -15.76 5.29
N THR A 323 -10.49 -16.13 6.57
CA THR A 323 -11.62 -15.81 7.45
C THR A 323 -11.11 -15.35 8.81
N GLY A 324 -12.00 -14.76 9.61
CA GLY A 324 -11.68 -14.30 10.96
C GLY A 324 -10.81 -13.04 10.98
N TYR A 325 -10.44 -12.61 12.19
CA TYR A 325 -9.72 -11.36 12.42
C TYR A 325 -8.94 -11.44 13.74
N ALA A 326 -7.78 -10.78 13.83
CA ALA A 326 -6.94 -10.83 15.01
C ALA A 326 -6.63 -12.28 15.44
N SER A 327 -7.08 -12.71 16.61
CA SER A 327 -6.82 -14.05 17.14
C SER A 327 -7.48 -15.17 16.34
N SER A 328 -8.56 -14.89 15.59
CA SER A 328 -9.27 -15.88 14.78
C SER A 328 -8.88 -15.87 13.30
N PHE A 329 -7.86 -15.09 12.91
CA PHE A 329 -7.39 -15.06 11.53
C PHE A 329 -6.97 -16.46 11.05
N HIS A 330 -7.54 -16.87 9.93
CA HIS A 330 -7.37 -18.21 9.39
C HIS A 330 -7.24 -18.16 7.87
N PHE A 331 -6.17 -18.75 7.34
CA PHE A 331 -5.94 -18.92 5.91
C PHE A 331 -6.89 -20.00 5.38
N THR A 332 -7.63 -19.71 4.32
CA THR A 332 -8.64 -20.64 3.77
C THR A 332 -8.30 -21.18 2.39
N GLY A 333 -7.10 -20.89 1.88
CA GLY A 333 -6.62 -21.38 0.60
C GLY A 333 -6.38 -20.28 -0.42
N ASP A 334 -6.37 -20.71 -1.67
CA ASP A 334 -6.03 -19.86 -2.80
C ASP A 334 -7.02 -18.72 -3.05
N TYR A 335 -6.50 -17.58 -3.52
CA TYR A 335 -7.30 -16.52 -4.11
C TYR A 335 -6.84 -16.27 -5.55
N VAL A 336 -7.78 -16.35 -6.49
CA VAL A 336 -7.52 -16.03 -7.90
C VAL A 336 -7.95 -14.58 -8.14
N ASP A 337 -6.97 -13.69 -8.18
CA ASP A 337 -7.22 -12.27 -8.38
C ASP A 337 -7.60 -11.97 -9.84
N LYS A 338 -8.86 -11.57 -10.02
CA LYS A 338 -9.47 -11.27 -11.32
C LYS A 338 -9.53 -9.78 -11.63
N LYS A 339 -8.91 -8.92 -10.79
CA LYS A 339 -8.84 -7.49 -11.09
C LYS A 339 -8.05 -7.28 -12.38
N ASP A 340 -8.56 -6.37 -13.22
CA ASP A 340 -7.92 -5.96 -14.46
C ASP A 340 -6.54 -5.34 -14.20
N VAL A 341 -5.74 -5.22 -15.25
CA VAL A 341 -4.44 -4.54 -15.22
C VAL A 341 -4.52 -3.18 -15.90
N ASP A 342 -3.74 -2.22 -15.40
CA ASP A 342 -3.59 -0.92 -16.02
C ASP A 342 -2.56 -0.94 -17.18
N CYS A 343 -2.33 0.23 -17.79
CA CYS A 343 -1.38 0.35 -18.89
C CYS A 343 0.08 0.09 -18.49
N PHE A 344 0.42 0.16 -17.20
CA PHE A 344 1.75 -0.16 -16.67
C PHE A 344 1.91 -1.66 -16.33
N GLY A 345 0.91 -2.49 -16.63
CA GLY A 345 0.90 -3.90 -16.26
C GLY A 345 0.76 -4.13 -14.76
N ARG A 346 0.22 -3.14 -14.02
CA ARG A 346 -0.09 -3.25 -12.59
C ARG A 346 -1.55 -3.66 -12.45
N ARG A 347 -1.86 -4.60 -11.55
CA ARG A 347 -3.27 -4.87 -11.19
C ARG A 347 -3.93 -3.58 -10.68
N LYS A 348 -5.20 -3.37 -11.00
CA LYS A 348 -6.03 -2.23 -10.56
C LYS A 348 -6.44 -2.35 -9.08
N THR A 349 -5.50 -2.74 -8.24
CA THR A 349 -5.55 -2.72 -6.78
C THR A 349 -4.73 -1.51 -6.35
N ARG A 350 -5.39 -0.50 -5.76
CA ARG A 350 -4.72 0.72 -5.26
C ARG A 350 -4.88 0.79 -3.75
N ILE A 351 -3.78 0.60 -3.03
CA ILE A 351 -3.76 0.60 -1.57
C ILE A 351 -3.11 1.90 -1.10
N ILE A 352 -3.74 2.58 -0.15
CA ILE A 352 -3.21 3.81 0.45
C ILE A 352 -2.98 3.63 1.95
N ALA A 353 -1.71 3.58 2.35
CA ALA A 353 -1.28 3.45 3.73
C ALA A 353 -1.18 4.83 4.40
N ILE A 354 -1.99 5.02 5.44
CA ILE A 354 -2.00 6.21 6.30
C ILE A 354 -2.03 5.81 7.77
N ASP A 355 -1.12 6.37 8.58
CA ASP A 355 -1.02 6.05 10.00
C ASP A 355 -1.82 7.02 10.89
N ALA A 356 -2.71 6.50 11.73
CA ALA A 356 -3.45 7.28 12.73
C ALA A 356 -2.62 7.52 14.01
N LEU A 357 -3.01 8.49 14.84
CA LEU A 357 -2.39 8.68 16.15
C LEU A 357 -2.69 7.47 17.05
N CYS A 358 -1.67 6.92 17.69
CA CYS A 358 -1.82 5.79 18.60
C CYS A 358 -2.19 6.26 20.02
N SER A 359 -3.27 5.68 20.56
CA SER A 359 -3.80 5.92 21.90
C SER A 359 -3.93 7.40 22.26
N PRO A 360 -4.60 8.24 21.42
CA PRO A 360 -4.63 9.68 21.65
C PRO A 360 -5.45 10.06 22.89
N ARG A 361 -6.36 9.18 23.36
CA ARG A 361 -7.29 9.45 24.47
C ARG A 361 -7.99 10.79 24.25
N MET A 362 -8.27 11.55 25.30
CA MET A 362 -8.89 12.89 25.19
C MET A 362 -8.11 13.90 24.35
N ARG A 363 -6.82 13.67 24.05
CA ARG A 363 -6.07 14.58 23.19
C ARG A 363 -6.58 14.59 21.75
N GLN A 364 -7.29 13.55 21.30
CA GLN A 364 -7.82 13.48 19.94
C GLN A 364 -8.75 14.64 19.58
N TYR A 365 -9.41 15.22 20.57
CA TYR A 365 -10.31 16.36 20.40
C TYR A 365 -9.58 17.72 20.41
N LYS A 366 -8.27 17.75 20.66
CA LYS A 366 -7.51 18.99 20.54
C LYS A 366 -7.30 19.36 19.08
N GLN A 367 -7.33 20.65 18.78
CA GLN A 367 -7.21 21.16 17.42
C GLN A 367 -5.94 20.67 16.70
N GLU A 368 -4.80 20.56 17.38
CA GLU A 368 -3.57 20.03 16.78
C GLU A 368 -3.70 18.55 16.35
N CYS A 369 -4.45 17.74 17.11
CA CYS A 369 -4.68 16.33 16.77
C CYS A 369 -5.71 16.21 15.63
N LEU A 370 -6.77 17.02 15.64
CA LEU A 370 -7.71 17.08 14.52
C LEU A 370 -7.00 17.43 13.21
N LEU A 371 -6.15 18.46 13.23
CA LEU A 371 -5.37 18.90 12.06
C LEU A 371 -4.39 17.84 11.58
N ARG A 372 -3.72 17.14 12.50
CA ARG A 372 -2.82 16.05 12.15
C ARG A 372 -3.56 14.94 11.39
N GLU A 373 -4.68 14.49 11.93
CA GLU A 373 -5.41 13.34 11.35
C GLU A 373 -6.06 13.69 10.00
N ILE A 374 -6.66 14.88 9.87
CA ILE A 374 -7.27 15.30 8.60
C ILE A 374 -6.20 15.54 7.51
N ASN A 375 -5.05 16.10 7.85
CA ASN A 375 -3.96 16.31 6.90
C ASN A 375 -3.30 15.00 6.46
N LYS A 376 -3.17 14.02 7.37
CA LYS A 376 -2.69 12.67 7.06
C LYS A 376 -3.63 11.98 6.05
N ALA A 377 -4.93 11.98 6.34
CA ALA A 377 -5.93 11.41 5.43
C ALA A 377 -5.93 12.14 4.08
N PHE A 378 -5.87 13.48 4.09
CA PHE A 378 -5.81 14.30 2.88
C PHE A 378 -4.56 14.02 2.04
N CYS A 379 -3.39 13.86 2.65
CA CYS A 379 -2.15 13.48 1.97
C CYS A 379 -2.32 12.16 1.20
N GLY A 380 -2.94 11.16 1.83
CA GLY A 380 -3.21 9.89 1.17
C GLY A 380 -4.23 10.01 0.04
N PHE A 381 -5.35 10.70 0.30
CA PHE A 381 -6.48 10.77 -0.63
C PHE A 381 -6.27 11.71 -1.81
N PHE A 382 -5.39 12.72 -1.69
CA PHE A 382 -5.15 13.66 -2.77
C PHE A 382 -4.38 13.01 -3.95
N ALA A 383 -4.87 13.21 -5.17
CA ALA A 383 -4.19 12.74 -6.38
C ALA A 383 -3.44 13.89 -7.07
N PRO A 384 -2.14 13.77 -7.37
CA PRO A 384 -1.39 14.81 -8.08
C PRO A 384 -2.00 15.19 -9.44
N SER A 385 -2.62 14.23 -10.14
CA SER A 385 -3.36 14.43 -11.39
C SER A 385 -4.49 15.47 -11.27
N LYS A 386 -5.09 15.60 -10.08
CA LYS A 386 -6.16 16.58 -9.78
C LYS A 386 -5.63 17.97 -9.42
N HIS A 387 -4.31 18.18 -9.36
CA HIS A 387 -3.72 19.46 -8.99
C HIS A 387 -4.11 20.59 -9.94
N GLN A 388 -4.19 20.33 -11.25
CA GLN A 388 -4.63 21.35 -12.21
C GLN A 388 -6.11 21.73 -12.02
N GLN A 389 -6.98 20.74 -11.76
CA GLN A 389 -8.38 21.00 -11.42
C GLN A 389 -8.49 21.78 -10.12
N TYR A 390 -7.69 21.42 -9.11
CA TYR A 390 -7.61 22.12 -7.82
C TYR A 390 -7.18 23.58 -8.01
N LYS A 391 -6.11 23.85 -8.78
CA LYS A 391 -5.67 25.21 -9.12
C LYS A 391 -6.73 26.04 -9.87
N ARG A 392 -7.53 25.42 -10.74
CA ARG A 392 -8.64 26.10 -11.44
C ARG A 392 -9.75 26.51 -10.48
N LEU A 393 -10.07 25.65 -9.52
CA LEU A 393 -11.08 25.94 -8.50
C LEU A 393 -10.58 26.95 -7.45
N PHE A 394 -9.26 26.99 -7.21
CA PHE A 394 -8.62 27.84 -6.20
C PHE A 394 -7.40 28.59 -6.76
N PRO A 395 -7.60 29.67 -7.55
CA PRO A 395 -6.50 30.50 -8.00
C PRO A 395 -5.88 31.27 -6.81
N GLU A 396 -4.57 31.19 -6.62
CA GLU A 396 -3.86 31.84 -5.49
C GLU A 396 -3.81 33.38 -5.53
N ASN A 397 -4.56 34.02 -6.43
CA ASN A 397 -4.74 35.46 -6.42
C ASN A 397 -6.24 35.77 -6.44
N GLY A 398 -6.72 36.41 -5.37
CA GLY A 398 -8.04 37.02 -5.32
C GLY A 398 -8.20 38.01 -6.47
N CYS A 399 -8.82 37.56 -7.56
CA CYS A 399 -9.44 38.42 -8.54
C CYS A 399 -10.65 37.67 -9.14
N SER A 400 -11.81 38.03 -8.58
CA SER A 400 -13.14 38.02 -9.20
C SER A 400 -13.62 36.74 -9.90
N ARG A 401 -14.54 36.09 -9.20
CA ARG A 401 -15.65 35.29 -9.73
C ARG A 401 -16.54 36.19 -10.61
N ALA A 402 -16.09 36.49 -11.82
CA ALA A 402 -16.84 37.24 -12.83
C ALA A 402 -16.29 36.95 -14.23
N GLN A 403 -16.41 35.70 -14.70
CA GLN A 403 -16.35 35.31 -16.12
C GLN A 403 -16.62 33.80 -16.24
N LEU A 404 -17.80 33.37 -15.80
CA LEU A 404 -18.36 32.06 -16.12
C LEU A 404 -19.81 32.29 -16.49
N ASP A 405 -19.99 32.96 -17.63
CA ASP A 405 -21.15 32.80 -18.48
C ASP A 405 -20.68 33.10 -19.91
N GLN A 406 -21.07 32.22 -20.84
CA GLN A 406 -20.73 32.19 -22.26
C GLN A 406 -19.43 31.46 -22.60
N ASN A 407 -19.56 30.15 -22.85
CA ASN A 407 -19.34 29.54 -24.18
C ASN A 407 -19.31 28.01 -24.03
N ILE A 408 -20.50 27.41 -24.01
CA ILE A 408 -20.68 26.02 -24.43
C ILE A 408 -21.29 26.12 -25.83
N GLU A 409 -20.45 26.09 -26.85
CA GLU A 409 -20.84 25.63 -28.18
C GLU A 409 -19.76 24.69 -28.71
N ASP A 410 -20.13 23.42 -28.86
CA ASP A 410 -19.46 22.43 -29.69
C ASP A 410 -19.29 22.96 -31.12
N PRO A 411 -18.27 22.47 -31.84
CA PRO A 411 -18.60 22.00 -33.19
C PRO A 411 -17.96 20.66 -33.54
N ILE A 412 -18.84 19.70 -33.83
CA ILE A 412 -18.59 18.53 -34.65
C ILE A 412 -18.32 18.98 -36.10
N GLY A 413 -17.19 18.52 -36.66
CA GLY A 413 -17.08 18.03 -38.04
C GLY A 413 -16.65 18.99 -39.15
N ARG A 414 -15.50 18.72 -39.78
CA ARG A 414 -15.36 18.30 -41.21
C ARG A 414 -13.91 18.25 -41.71
N SER A 415 -13.58 17.08 -42.26
CA SER A 415 -12.94 16.84 -43.58
C SER A 415 -11.45 17.12 -43.84
N ARG A 416 -10.75 15.98 -44.05
CA ARG A 416 -10.02 15.54 -45.27
C ARG A 416 -8.59 16.05 -45.60
N SER A 417 -7.72 15.04 -45.66
CA SER A 417 -6.78 14.63 -46.73
C SER A 417 -5.47 15.39 -46.97
N ASN A 418 -4.33 14.69 -46.80
CA ASN A 418 -3.39 14.24 -47.86
C ASN A 418 -2.18 13.51 -47.20
N LEU A 419 -1.91 12.23 -47.50
CA LEU A 419 -0.91 11.73 -48.49
C LEU A 419 0.54 12.16 -48.12
N LEU A 420 1.48 11.28 -47.75
CA LEU A 420 2.09 10.23 -48.59
C LEU A 420 2.90 9.19 -47.78
N SER A 421 2.97 8.02 -48.39
CA SER A 421 3.68 6.77 -48.10
C SER A 421 5.21 6.85 -48.00
N HIS A 422 5.80 5.94 -47.23
CA HIS A 422 6.88 5.07 -47.73
C HIS A 422 7.01 3.78 -46.92
N ASP A 423 6.70 2.66 -47.57
CA ASP A 423 7.10 1.31 -47.18
C ASP A 423 8.60 1.10 -47.42
N ASN A 424 9.23 0.26 -46.58
CA ASN A 424 10.21 -0.73 -47.03
C ASN A 424 10.35 -1.86 -46.00
N ALA A 425 10.22 -3.09 -46.49
CA ALA A 425 10.37 -4.33 -45.76
C ALA A 425 11.71 -5.01 -46.08
N SER A 426 12.35 -5.65 -45.09
CA SER A 426 13.05 -6.95 -45.26
C SER A 426 13.61 -7.54 -43.95
N THR A 427 13.00 -8.64 -43.49
CA THR A 427 13.55 -9.93 -42.99
C THR A 427 14.88 -10.01 -42.22
N SER A 428 14.87 -10.56 -40.99
CA SER A 428 15.33 -11.94 -40.64
C SER A 428 15.28 -12.22 -39.12
N ASP A 429 15.19 -13.51 -38.77
CA ASP A 429 14.94 -14.13 -37.46
C ASP A 429 16.02 -13.94 -36.38
N ALA A 430 15.58 -13.68 -35.14
CA ALA A 430 16.08 -14.28 -33.89
C ALA A 430 15.18 -13.89 -32.68
N THR A 431 15.08 -14.83 -31.72
CA THR A 431 14.60 -14.77 -30.32
C THR A 431 13.18 -14.26 -30.01
N THR A 432 12.37 -15.15 -29.43
CA THR A 432 10.91 -15.02 -29.24
C THR A 432 10.50 -14.41 -27.88
N GLU A 433 11.44 -14.16 -26.95
CA GLU A 433 11.14 -13.60 -25.62
C GLU A 433 11.35 -12.06 -25.53
N GLU A 434 12.37 -11.51 -26.20
CA GLU A 434 12.62 -10.05 -26.26
C GLU A 434 11.56 -9.28 -27.07
N LYS A 435 10.80 -9.98 -27.93
CA LYS A 435 9.75 -9.36 -28.75
C LYS A 435 8.51 -8.98 -27.93
N SER A 436 8.23 -9.67 -26.81
CA SER A 436 7.08 -9.38 -25.94
C SER A 436 7.21 -8.01 -25.28
N VAL A 437 8.34 -7.74 -24.63
CA VAL A 437 8.59 -6.50 -23.88
C VAL A 437 8.67 -5.29 -24.80
N ASN A 438 9.35 -5.42 -25.93
CA ASN A 438 9.48 -4.33 -26.91
C ASN A 438 8.16 -3.99 -27.62
N GLN A 439 7.24 -4.94 -27.74
CA GLN A 439 5.92 -4.71 -28.34
C GLN A 439 4.96 -4.02 -27.35
N VAL A 440 5.12 -4.25 -26.04
CA VAL A 440 4.46 -3.46 -24.99
C VAL A 440 5.00 -2.02 -24.96
N ILE A 441 6.32 -1.84 -25.12
CA ILE A 441 6.97 -0.52 -25.14
C ILE A 441 6.58 0.30 -26.38
N ARG A 442 6.43 -0.31 -27.57
CA ARG A 442 5.99 0.42 -28.78
C ARG A 442 4.52 0.83 -28.75
N ASN A 443 3.66 0.00 -28.16
CA ASN A 443 2.26 0.38 -27.93
C ASN A 443 2.11 1.55 -26.92
N TYR A 444 3.19 1.86 -26.18
CA TYR A 444 3.26 2.93 -25.18
C TYR A 444 3.42 4.32 -25.79
N GLU A 445 4.19 4.45 -26.88
CA GLU A 445 4.46 5.74 -27.53
C GLU A 445 3.25 6.26 -28.32
N GLU A 446 2.37 5.37 -28.81
CA GLU A 446 1.20 5.77 -29.62
C GLU A 446 -0.06 6.10 -28.81
N LYS A 447 -0.13 5.78 -27.50
CA LYS A 447 -1.33 5.96 -26.66
C LYS A 447 -1.14 6.78 -25.37
N GLY A 448 0.06 7.28 -25.08
CA GLY A 448 0.38 7.95 -23.82
C GLY A 448 0.08 9.45 -23.79
N CYS A 449 -0.90 9.86 -22.95
CA CYS A 449 -0.85 10.98 -21.97
C CYS A 449 -2.26 11.51 -21.63
N GLU A 450 -3.26 11.36 -22.50
CA GLU A 450 -4.62 11.91 -22.25
C GLU A 450 -5.53 11.01 -21.39
N SER A 451 -5.24 9.71 -21.27
CA SER A 451 -6.14 8.76 -20.59
C SER A 451 -5.98 8.68 -19.06
N LEU A 452 -4.80 8.99 -18.51
CA LEU A 452 -4.53 8.85 -17.07
C LEU A 452 -5.30 9.84 -16.19
N GLY A 453 -5.52 11.06 -16.69
CA GLY A 453 -6.29 12.08 -15.96
C GLY A 453 -7.79 11.80 -15.90
N HIS A 454 -8.33 11.01 -16.84
CA HIS A 454 -9.76 10.68 -16.87
C HIS A 454 -10.13 9.51 -15.96
N GLU A 455 -9.24 8.52 -15.78
CA GLU A 455 -9.49 7.36 -14.91
C GLU A 455 -9.50 7.74 -13.40
N ASP A 456 -8.59 8.63 -12.96
CA ASP A 456 -8.50 9.08 -11.56
C ASP A 456 -9.72 9.88 -11.05
N ASN A 457 -10.52 10.44 -11.96
CA ASN A 457 -11.67 11.26 -11.58
C ASN A 457 -12.82 10.45 -10.98
N ASN A 458 -12.91 9.16 -11.32
CA ASN A 458 -13.97 8.27 -10.84
C ASN A 458 -13.53 7.38 -9.67
N ILE A 459 -12.28 7.48 -9.23
CA ILE A 459 -11.73 6.67 -8.13
C ILE A 459 -12.09 7.31 -6.79
N GLY A 460 -13.07 6.71 -6.10
CA GLY A 460 -13.45 7.04 -4.72
C GLY A 460 -12.52 6.42 -3.67
N ILE A 461 -12.92 6.53 -2.40
CA ILE A 461 -12.21 5.97 -1.25
C ILE A 461 -13.01 4.81 -0.67
N VAL A 462 -12.36 3.70 -0.37
CA VAL A 462 -12.93 2.59 0.40
C VAL A 462 -12.15 2.45 1.70
N THR A 463 -12.82 2.68 2.82
CA THR A 463 -12.20 2.75 4.15
C THR A 463 -13.13 2.23 5.23
N GLY A 464 -12.80 2.45 6.50
CA GLY A 464 -13.63 2.13 7.65
C GLY A 464 -13.07 2.77 8.92
N ASN A 465 -13.06 1.99 10.00
CA ASN A 465 -12.71 2.40 11.38
C ASN A 465 -11.20 2.69 11.59
N TRP A 466 -10.59 3.51 10.72
CA TRP A 466 -9.18 3.90 10.72
C TRP A 466 -8.75 4.46 12.08
N GLY A 467 -7.77 3.81 12.71
CA GLY A 467 -7.23 4.21 14.00
C GLY A 467 -8.15 3.98 15.21
N CYS A 468 -9.31 3.34 15.04
CA CYS A 468 -10.31 3.19 16.11
C CYS A 468 -10.22 1.85 16.86
N GLY A 469 -9.54 0.85 16.28
CA GLY A 469 -9.26 -0.44 16.93
C GLY A 469 -8.05 -0.36 17.87
N ALA A 470 -6.93 -0.99 17.48
CA ALA A 470 -5.72 -1.06 18.29
C ALA A 470 -5.15 0.31 18.73
N PHE A 471 -5.48 1.39 18.01
CA PHE A 471 -5.02 2.74 18.31
C PHE A 471 -6.01 3.56 19.16
N GLY A 472 -7.23 3.06 19.41
CA GLY A 472 -8.16 3.65 20.38
C GLY A 472 -8.66 5.07 20.06
N GLY A 473 -8.78 5.41 18.77
CA GLY A 473 -9.46 6.62 18.31
C GLY A 473 -10.99 6.52 18.41
N ASP A 474 -11.65 7.67 18.48
CA ASP A 474 -13.11 7.82 18.44
C ASP A 474 -13.63 7.58 17.00
N PRO A 475 -14.52 6.59 16.79
CA PRO A 475 -15.01 6.22 15.47
C PRO A 475 -15.89 7.29 14.81
N GLU A 476 -16.72 8.01 15.57
CA GLU A 476 -17.55 9.09 15.02
C GLU A 476 -16.65 10.23 14.51
N LEU A 477 -15.67 10.62 15.33
CA LEU A 477 -14.69 11.66 14.98
C LEU A 477 -13.88 11.28 13.73
N LYS A 478 -13.33 10.06 13.72
CA LYS A 478 -12.50 9.56 12.60
C LYS A 478 -13.30 9.39 11.31
N THR A 479 -14.59 9.07 11.39
CA THR A 479 -15.48 8.99 10.24
C THR A 479 -15.61 10.35 9.55
N ILE A 480 -15.93 11.39 10.34
CA ILE A 480 -16.10 12.75 9.80
C ILE A 480 -14.77 13.30 9.26
N ILE A 481 -13.65 13.07 9.94
CA ILE A 481 -12.31 13.48 9.47
C ILE A 481 -12.00 12.89 8.09
N GLN A 482 -12.25 11.60 7.90
CA GLN A 482 -12.01 10.94 6.61
C GLN A 482 -12.94 11.50 5.51
N TRP A 483 -14.21 11.77 5.83
CA TRP A 483 -15.15 12.35 4.88
C TRP A 483 -14.74 13.76 4.41
N LEU A 484 -14.32 14.61 5.36
CA LEU A 484 -13.82 15.94 5.07
C LEU A 484 -12.57 15.88 4.17
N ALA A 485 -11.61 15.02 4.52
CA ALA A 485 -10.39 14.84 3.73
C ALA A 485 -10.69 14.31 2.31
N ALA A 486 -11.57 13.33 2.16
CA ALA A 486 -11.95 12.77 0.87
C ALA A 486 -12.67 13.81 -0.01
N SER A 487 -13.59 14.58 0.58
CA SER A 487 -14.30 15.66 -0.10
C SER A 487 -13.34 16.75 -0.56
N GLN A 488 -12.43 17.19 0.32
CA GLN A 488 -11.42 18.18 0.00
C GLN A 488 -10.44 17.70 -1.09
N ALA A 489 -10.13 16.40 -1.11
CA ALA A 489 -9.33 15.76 -2.14
C ALA A 489 -10.07 15.57 -3.48
N LEU A 490 -11.30 16.09 -3.59
CA LEU A 490 -12.17 15.96 -4.78
C LEU A 490 -12.38 14.51 -5.18
N ARG A 491 -12.53 13.62 -4.19
CA ARG A 491 -12.92 12.22 -4.42
C ARG A 491 -14.45 12.17 -4.64
N PRO A 492 -14.94 11.39 -5.61
CA PRO A 492 -16.36 11.37 -5.96
C PRO A 492 -17.24 10.78 -4.85
N PHE A 493 -16.71 9.80 -4.11
CA PHE A 493 -17.40 9.14 -3.00
C PHE A 493 -16.42 8.60 -1.96
N ILE A 494 -16.96 8.31 -0.78
CA ILE A 494 -16.35 7.46 0.25
C ILE A 494 -17.32 6.32 0.58
N SER A 495 -16.84 5.08 0.47
CA SER A 495 -17.53 3.87 0.95
C SER A 495 -16.90 3.44 2.26
N TYR A 496 -17.68 3.51 3.33
CA TYR A 496 -17.22 3.35 4.71
C TYR A 496 -17.75 2.05 5.32
N TYR A 497 -16.85 1.11 5.58
CA TYR A 497 -17.15 -0.14 6.27
C TYR A 497 -17.15 0.08 7.79
N SER A 498 -18.35 0.12 8.39
CA SER A 498 -18.56 0.34 9.83
C SER A 498 -18.27 -0.91 10.67
N PHE A 499 -18.29 -2.09 10.04
CA PHE A 499 -18.18 -3.40 10.69
C PHE A 499 -19.21 -3.61 11.81
N GLY A 500 -20.40 -2.99 11.69
CA GLY A 500 -21.48 -3.13 12.66
C GLY A 500 -21.16 -2.53 14.04
N LEU A 501 -20.23 -1.57 14.11
CA LEU A 501 -19.85 -0.91 15.35
C LEU A 501 -21.04 -0.10 15.91
N ASP A 502 -21.39 -0.33 17.17
CA ASP A 502 -22.59 0.23 17.81
C ASP A 502 -22.59 1.78 17.82
N GLU A 503 -21.42 2.39 18.03
CA GLU A 503 -21.23 3.85 17.98
C GLU A 503 -21.58 4.43 16.59
N LEU A 504 -21.49 3.62 15.53
CA LEU A 504 -21.77 4.03 14.15
C LEU A 504 -23.13 3.54 13.64
N GLN A 505 -24.00 2.99 14.48
CA GLN A 505 -25.29 2.40 14.06
C GLN A 505 -26.19 3.39 13.28
N ASN A 506 -26.11 4.69 13.61
CA ASN A 506 -26.91 5.75 12.98
C ASN A 506 -26.14 6.52 11.91
N LEU A 507 -24.94 6.06 11.51
CA LEU A 507 -24.07 6.78 10.58
C LEU A 507 -24.79 7.14 9.28
N ASP A 508 -25.58 6.22 8.73
CA ASP A 508 -26.33 6.45 7.48
C ASP A 508 -27.39 7.56 7.61
N GLN A 509 -28.08 7.65 8.76
CA GLN A 509 -29.06 8.70 9.00
C GLN A 509 -28.38 10.07 9.18
N VAL A 510 -27.27 10.08 9.92
CA VAL A 510 -26.47 11.29 10.19
C VAL A 510 -25.88 11.86 8.91
N THR A 511 -25.25 11.02 8.06
CA THR A 511 -24.64 11.48 6.80
C THR A 511 -25.69 11.97 5.80
N ARG A 512 -26.84 11.28 5.68
CA ARG A 512 -27.98 11.77 4.87
C ARG A 512 -28.50 13.11 5.36
N TRP A 513 -28.62 13.29 6.68
CA TRP A 513 -29.02 14.58 7.24
C TRP A 513 -27.99 15.67 6.93
N ILE A 514 -26.69 15.42 7.14
CA ILE A 514 -25.62 16.39 6.85
C ILE A 514 -25.65 16.79 5.37
N LEU A 515 -25.77 15.83 4.45
CA LEU A 515 -25.87 16.09 3.01
C LEU A 515 -27.11 16.95 2.67
N SER A 516 -28.24 16.73 3.35
CA SER A 516 -29.45 17.51 3.13
C SER A 516 -29.30 19.00 3.51
N GLN A 517 -28.39 19.33 4.44
CA GLN A 517 -28.05 20.71 4.79
C GLN A 517 -27.24 21.45 3.72
N LYS A 518 -26.71 20.73 2.71
CA LYS A 518 -25.81 21.27 1.68
C LYS A 518 -24.56 21.95 2.27
N TRP A 519 -24.07 21.43 3.39
CA TRP A 519 -22.86 21.91 4.04
C TRP A 519 -21.61 21.69 3.19
N THR A 520 -20.68 22.62 3.33
CA THR A 520 -19.32 22.52 2.79
C THR A 520 -18.40 21.78 3.77
N VAL A 521 -17.19 21.45 3.30
CA VAL A 521 -16.10 20.96 4.15
C VAL A 521 -15.84 21.94 5.30
N GLY A 522 -15.86 23.25 5.06
CA GLY A 522 -15.65 24.26 6.09
C GLY A 522 -16.74 24.25 7.15
N ASP A 523 -18.01 24.19 6.74
CA ASP A 523 -19.15 24.16 7.67
C ASP A 523 -19.05 22.96 8.63
N LEU A 524 -18.88 21.75 8.09
CA LEU A 524 -18.80 20.53 8.90
C LEU A 524 -17.51 20.47 9.74
N TRP A 525 -16.37 20.94 9.22
CA TRP A 525 -15.15 21.08 10.00
C TRP A 525 -15.32 22.00 11.21
N ASN A 526 -15.98 23.15 11.02
CA ASN A 526 -16.21 24.10 12.12
C ASN A 526 -17.12 23.50 13.20
N MET A 527 -18.15 22.73 12.82
CA MET A 527 -18.99 21.97 13.77
C MET A 527 -18.18 20.91 14.54
N LEU A 528 -17.29 20.19 13.85
CA LEU A 528 -16.42 19.19 14.46
C LEU A 528 -15.43 19.82 15.46
N VAL A 529 -14.86 20.98 15.12
CA VAL A 529 -13.94 21.72 15.99
C VAL A 529 -14.66 22.23 17.23
N GLU A 530 -15.86 22.79 17.10
CA GLU A 530 -16.65 23.26 18.23
C GLU A 530 -17.02 22.12 19.18
N TYR A 531 -17.57 21.01 18.66
CA TYR A 531 -17.82 19.80 19.45
C TYR A 531 -16.56 19.34 20.18
N SER A 532 -15.45 19.24 19.46
CA SER A 532 -14.20 18.71 20.02
C SER A 532 -13.66 19.61 21.13
N TYR A 533 -13.79 20.93 21.00
CA TYR A 533 -13.46 21.88 22.07
C TYR A 533 -14.33 21.64 23.31
N GLN A 534 -15.66 21.53 23.15
CA GLN A 534 -16.59 21.26 24.26
C GLN A 534 -16.28 19.92 24.93
N LYS A 535 -16.06 18.85 24.15
CA LYS A 535 -15.72 17.50 24.61
C LYS A 535 -14.40 17.51 25.39
N TYR A 536 -13.38 18.20 24.88
CA TYR A 536 -12.08 18.33 25.55
C TYR A 536 -12.17 19.12 26.88
N LYS A 537 -13.07 20.10 26.96
CA LYS A 537 -13.33 20.89 28.18
C LYS A 537 -14.25 20.19 29.18
N GLY A 538 -14.82 19.04 28.84
CA GLY A 538 -15.81 18.35 29.69
C GLY A 538 -17.15 19.09 29.76
N GLN A 539 -17.49 19.88 28.74
CA GLN A 539 -18.77 20.57 28.62
C GLN A 539 -19.85 19.68 27.99
N THR A 540 -19.46 18.61 27.31
CA THR A 540 -20.34 17.57 26.79
C THR A 540 -19.66 16.20 26.95
N ASP A 541 -20.45 15.19 27.31
CA ASP A 541 -19.99 13.81 27.45
C ASP A 541 -20.58 12.88 26.38
N VAL A 542 -21.51 13.34 25.54
CA VAL A 542 -22.11 12.55 24.45
C VAL A 542 -21.20 12.47 23.21
N GLY A 543 -21.48 11.55 22.29
CA GLY A 543 -20.81 11.45 20.99
C GLY A 543 -21.11 12.65 20.07
N PHE A 544 -20.30 12.82 19.03
CA PHE A 544 -20.49 13.88 18.02
C PHE A 544 -21.85 13.77 17.34
N PHE A 545 -22.30 12.56 16.99
CA PHE A 545 -23.58 12.37 16.29
C PHE A 545 -24.76 12.80 17.14
N THR A 546 -24.77 12.42 18.42
CA THR A 546 -25.79 12.86 19.38
C THR A 546 -25.71 14.35 19.67
N TRP A 547 -24.50 14.91 19.79
CA TRP A 547 -24.31 16.35 20.00
C TRP A 547 -24.82 17.17 18.80
N LEU A 548 -24.56 16.70 17.58
CA LEU A 548 -24.98 17.36 16.35
C LEU A 548 -26.50 17.26 16.13
N LEU A 549 -27.09 16.10 16.44
CA LEU A 549 -28.50 15.80 16.18
C LEU A 549 -29.21 15.23 17.42
N PRO A 550 -29.45 16.02 18.48
CA PRO A 550 -30.03 15.51 19.71
C PRO A 550 -31.40 14.85 19.53
N SER A 551 -32.21 15.34 18.59
CA SER A 551 -33.55 14.80 18.30
C SER A 551 -33.56 13.40 17.69
N LEU A 552 -32.49 12.99 17.01
CA LEU A 552 -32.34 11.63 16.48
C LEU A 552 -32.03 10.60 17.58
N PHE A 553 -31.56 11.06 18.74
CA PHE A 553 -31.12 10.23 19.86
C PHE A 553 -31.92 10.48 21.15
N GLY A 554 -32.94 11.34 21.09
CA GLY A 554 -33.87 11.60 22.18
C GLY A 554 -34.98 10.55 22.21
N HIS A 555 -35.30 10.04 23.41
CA HIS A 555 -36.45 9.17 23.65
C HIS A 555 -37.82 9.90 23.60
N ASP A 556 -37.89 11.07 22.98
CA ASP A 556 -39.13 11.80 22.78
C ASP A 556 -39.66 11.57 21.37
N THR A 557 -40.48 10.53 21.25
CA THR A 557 -41.48 10.37 20.19
C THR A 557 -42.38 11.61 20.14
N GLU A 558 -41.98 12.62 19.38
CA GLU A 558 -42.92 13.44 18.64
C GLU A 558 -42.64 13.25 17.15
N MET A 559 -43.64 12.70 16.47
CA MET A 559 -43.63 12.42 15.05
C MET A 559 -43.24 13.67 14.25
N LEU A 560 -42.05 13.66 13.65
CA LEU A 560 -41.76 14.51 12.52
C LEU A 560 -42.38 13.85 11.28
N ASP A 561 -43.61 14.27 10.98
CA ASP A 561 -44.21 14.14 9.66
C ASP A 561 -43.25 14.74 8.61
N LEU A 562 -42.53 13.87 7.91
CA LEU A 562 -41.90 14.25 6.65
C LEU A 562 -43.02 14.50 5.64
N PRO A 563 -43.02 15.63 4.90
CA PRO A 563 -44.00 15.84 3.85
C PRO A 563 -43.78 14.78 2.78
N ASN A 564 -44.74 13.86 2.69
CA ASN A 564 -44.91 13.09 1.48
C ASN A 564 -45.10 14.05 0.30
N THR A 565 -44.60 13.59 -0.85
CA THR A 565 -45.06 13.82 -2.23
C THR A 565 -44.18 14.69 -3.13
N PRO A 566 -44.25 14.47 -4.47
CA PRO A 566 -44.90 13.38 -5.22
C PRO A 566 -43.93 12.37 -5.84
#